data_AF-A0A519QXT6-F1
#
_entry.id   AF-A0A519QXT6-F1
#
_cell.length_a   1.000
_cell.length_b   1.000
_cell.length_c   1.000
_cell.angle_alpha   90.00
_cell.angle_beta   90.00
_cell.angle_gamma   90.00
#
_symmetry.space_group_name_H-M   'P 1'
#
loop_
_entity.id
_entity.type
_entity.pdbx_description
1 polymer ?
#
loop_
_entity_poly.entity_id
_entity_poly.type
_entity_poly.pdbx_seq_one_letter_code
_entity_poly.pdbx_strand_id
1 'polypeptide(L)'
;MKFSRGFAFISLAIVLVLLVAFVGLGIYTIRLDNVVRAKFEGKRWEIPAKVFARPLEIFNGANVTKSNLTQELKLLNYKKTDVYESPGTYVDKGNKVYIHTRGFDFGDSNEPEQVLEVTLGQSQILDVRSTQQTGTGIARLEPIPVGGIYPRHNEDRVLIQLSSVPQPL
;
A
#
# COMPACT_ATOMS: atom_id res chain seq x y z
N MET A 1 51.74 54.24 15.54
CA MET A 1 50.59 53.84 14.68
C MET A 1 50.93 52.74 13.65
N LYS A 2 51.80 51.76 13.95
CA LYS A 2 52.14 50.64 13.02
C LYS A 2 51.37 49.34 13.29
N PHE A 3 50.83 49.17 14.52
CA PHE A 3 50.12 47.95 14.94
C PHE A 3 48.74 47.76 14.26
N SER A 4 48.05 48.85 13.89
CA SER A 4 46.71 48.77 13.26
C SER A 4 46.73 48.23 11.83
N ARG A 5 47.84 48.39 11.10
CA ARG A 5 47.95 47.96 9.71
C ARG A 5 48.06 46.43 9.61
N GLY A 6 48.79 45.77 10.52
CA GLY A 6 48.91 44.31 10.55
C GLY A 6 47.59 43.60 10.87
N PHE A 7 46.82 44.13 11.82
CA PHE A 7 45.47 43.64 12.12
C PHE A 7 44.50 43.77 10.94
N ALA A 8 44.59 44.86 10.17
CA ALA A 8 43.78 45.07 8.98
C ALA A 8 44.11 44.09 7.83
N PHE A 9 45.39 43.71 7.67
CA PHE A 9 45.77 42.68 6.69
C PHE A 9 45.28 41.28 7.09
N ILE A 10 45.36 40.94 8.37
CA ILE A 10 44.87 39.65 8.89
C ILE A 10 43.35 39.55 8.78
N SER A 11 42.61 40.60 9.15
CA SER A 11 41.16 40.61 9.02
C SER A 11 40.72 40.53 7.55
N LEU A 12 41.41 41.22 6.64
CA LEU A 12 41.16 41.13 5.20
C LEU A 12 41.38 39.70 4.66
N ALA A 13 42.46 39.03 5.09
CA ALA A 13 42.74 37.66 4.69
C ALA A 13 41.67 36.69 5.20
N ILE A 14 41.20 36.85 6.45
CA ILE A 14 40.12 36.04 7.01
C ILE A 14 38.82 36.24 6.23
N VAL A 15 38.46 37.49 5.93
CA VAL A 15 37.26 37.80 5.14
C VAL A 15 37.34 37.17 3.75
N LEU A 16 38.51 37.20 3.10
CA LEU A 16 38.73 36.57 1.81
C LEU A 16 38.55 35.05 1.88
N VAL A 17 39.13 34.39 2.88
CA VAL A 17 38.99 32.94 3.08
C VAL A 17 37.53 32.56 3.33
N LEU A 18 36.82 33.31 4.19
CA LEU A 18 35.41 33.08 4.45
C LEU A 18 34.56 33.27 3.19
N LEU A 19 34.87 34.28 2.36
CA LEU A 19 34.17 34.51 1.10
C LEU A 19 34.38 33.35 0.12
N VAL A 20 35.62 32.86 -0.02
CA VAL A 20 35.91 31.69 -0.86
C VAL A 20 35.20 30.44 -0.35
N ALA A 21 35.21 30.21 0.97
CA ALA A 21 34.51 29.08 1.58
C ALA A 21 32.99 29.17 1.35
N PHE A 22 32.41 30.37 1.49
CA PHE A 22 30.99 30.60 1.25
C PHE A 22 30.59 30.34 -0.21
N VAL A 23 31.39 30.82 -1.16
CA VAL A 23 31.18 30.53 -2.59
C VAL A 23 31.30 29.03 -2.86
N GLY A 24 32.30 28.37 -2.29
CA GLY A 24 32.47 26.92 -2.41
C GLY A 24 31.27 26.13 -1.86
N LEU A 25 30.75 26.52 -0.70
CA LEU A 25 29.55 25.94 -0.10
C LEU A 25 28.31 26.16 -0.99
N GLY A 26 28.16 27.35 -1.57
CA GLY A 26 27.09 27.67 -2.51
C GLY A 26 27.10 26.74 -3.73
N ILE A 27 28.26 26.58 -4.37
CA ILE A 27 28.44 25.66 -5.52
C ILE A 27 28.12 24.22 -5.10
N TYR A 28 28.60 23.78 -3.94
CA TYR A 28 28.33 22.45 -3.43
C TYR A 28 26.84 22.21 -3.17
N THR A 29 26.13 23.22 -2.66
CA THR A 29 24.68 23.15 -2.38
C THR A 29 23.89 23.03 -3.67
N ILE A 30 24.25 23.79 -4.72
CA ILE A 30 23.65 23.67 -6.05
C ILE A 30 23.88 22.26 -6.63
N ARG A 31 25.07 21.69 -6.44
CA ARG A 31 25.36 20.30 -6.85
C ARG A 31 24.45 19.31 -6.11
N LEU A 32 24.26 19.46 -4.80
CA LEU A 32 23.37 18.61 -4.02
C LEU A 32 21.92 18.73 -4.48
N ASP A 33 21.44 19.95 -4.75
CA ASP A 33 20.09 20.18 -5.28
C ASP A 33 19.88 19.45 -6.62
N ASN A 34 20.85 19.54 -7.55
CA ASN A 34 20.79 18.81 -8.81
C ASN A 34 20.73 17.29 -8.62
N VAL A 35 21.51 16.73 -7.69
CA VAL A 35 21.49 15.29 -7.38
C VAL A 35 20.14 14.88 -6.79
N VAL A 36 19.57 15.69 -5.90
CA VAL A 36 18.26 15.44 -5.30
C VAL A 36 17.17 15.51 -6.37
N ARG A 37 17.09 16.58 -7.15
CA ARG A 37 16.12 16.73 -8.24
C ARG A 37 16.19 15.56 -9.22
N ALA A 38 17.38 15.18 -9.68
CA ALA A 38 17.55 14.05 -10.58
C ALA A 38 16.99 12.72 -10.01
N LYS A 39 17.15 12.49 -8.70
CA LYS A 39 16.60 11.29 -8.04
C LYS A 39 15.08 11.38 -7.81
N PHE A 40 14.53 12.57 -7.60
CA PHE A 40 13.13 12.77 -7.22
C PHE A 40 12.19 13.11 -8.39
N GLU A 41 12.69 13.70 -9.46
CA GLU A 41 11.89 14.09 -10.64
C GLU A 41 11.74 12.94 -11.66
N GLY A 42 12.59 11.91 -11.59
CA GLY A 42 12.53 10.70 -12.46
C GLY A 42 11.63 9.57 -11.94
N LYS A 43 11.80 8.35 -12.48
CA LYS A 43 11.21 7.12 -11.92
C LYS A 43 11.84 6.84 -10.56
N ARG A 44 11.23 7.39 -9.50
CA ARG A 44 11.75 7.36 -8.12
C ARG A 44 12.00 5.93 -7.63
N TRP A 45 11.19 4.97 -8.08
CA TRP A 45 11.30 3.55 -7.74
C TRP A 45 10.87 2.66 -8.91
N GLU A 46 11.51 1.51 -9.06
CA GLU A 46 11.01 0.42 -9.88
C GLU A 46 9.98 -0.36 -9.05
N ILE A 47 8.69 -0.20 -9.37
CA ILE A 47 7.62 -0.87 -8.60
C ILE A 47 7.59 -2.35 -9.03
N PRO A 48 7.72 -3.30 -8.08
CA PRO A 48 7.65 -4.71 -8.43
C PRO A 48 6.24 -5.08 -8.89
N ALA A 49 6.16 -5.97 -9.88
CA ALA A 49 4.87 -6.55 -10.27
C ALA A 49 4.48 -7.61 -9.25
N LYS A 50 3.25 -7.57 -8.75
CA LYS A 50 2.71 -8.62 -7.87
C LYS A 50 1.94 -9.66 -8.66
N VAL A 51 2.20 -10.92 -8.35
CA VAL A 51 1.50 -12.07 -8.91
C VAL A 51 0.50 -12.56 -7.87
N PHE A 52 -0.76 -12.59 -8.26
CA PHE A 52 -1.86 -13.04 -7.42
C PHE A 52 -2.41 -14.38 -7.92
N ALA A 53 -3.02 -15.14 -7.00
CA ALA A 53 -3.77 -16.34 -7.33
C ALA A 53 -5.11 -16.00 -7.99
N ARG A 54 -5.89 -17.02 -8.34
CA ARG A 54 -7.29 -16.81 -8.76
C ARG A 54 -8.08 -16.16 -7.61
N PRO A 55 -8.93 -15.16 -7.88
CA PRO A 55 -9.87 -14.70 -6.87
C PRO A 55 -10.93 -15.77 -6.59
N LEU A 56 -11.43 -15.81 -5.36
CA LEU A 56 -12.55 -16.67 -5.01
C LEU A 56 -13.85 -15.95 -5.35
N GLU A 57 -14.57 -16.47 -6.34
CA GLU A 57 -15.91 -16.01 -6.69
C GLU A 57 -16.95 -16.59 -5.73
N ILE A 58 -17.82 -15.70 -5.25
CA ILE A 58 -18.90 -15.98 -4.28
C ILE A 58 -20.21 -15.60 -4.97
N PHE A 59 -21.00 -16.61 -5.30
CA PHE A 59 -22.32 -16.47 -5.91
C PHE A 59 -23.22 -17.63 -5.51
N ASN A 60 -24.52 -17.50 -5.75
CA ASN A 60 -25.50 -18.54 -5.45
C ASN A 60 -25.25 -19.80 -6.31
N GLY A 61 -25.08 -20.96 -5.67
CA GLY A 61 -24.77 -22.23 -6.33
C GLY A 61 -23.29 -22.50 -6.52
N ALA A 62 -22.40 -21.61 -6.05
CA ALA A 62 -20.96 -21.87 -6.11
C ALA A 62 -20.58 -23.09 -5.24
N ASN A 63 -19.79 -24.01 -5.81
CA ASN A 63 -19.30 -25.22 -5.14
C ASN A 63 -18.18 -24.91 -4.12
N VAL A 64 -18.51 -24.16 -3.09
CA VAL A 64 -17.61 -23.73 -2.03
C VAL A 64 -18.16 -24.22 -0.69
N THR A 65 -17.38 -25.05 0.00
CA THR A 65 -17.70 -25.50 1.35
C THR A 65 -17.33 -24.42 2.37
N LYS A 66 -17.96 -24.47 3.56
CA LYS A 66 -17.59 -23.59 4.68
C LYS A 66 -16.10 -23.70 5.04
N SER A 67 -15.55 -24.91 5.01
CA SER A 67 -14.13 -25.14 5.30
C SER A 67 -13.24 -24.43 4.29
N ASN A 68 -13.56 -24.52 2.99
CA ASN A 68 -12.76 -23.87 1.95
C ASN A 68 -12.86 -22.35 2.05
N LEU A 69 -14.06 -21.81 2.27
CA LEU A 69 -14.25 -20.36 2.43
C LEU A 69 -13.46 -19.81 3.63
N THR A 70 -13.56 -20.47 4.77
CA THR A 70 -12.83 -20.04 5.98
C THR A 70 -11.32 -20.21 5.84
N GLN A 71 -10.85 -21.22 5.09
CA GLN A 71 -9.44 -21.39 4.75
C GLN A 71 -8.95 -20.25 3.84
N GLU A 72 -9.70 -19.88 2.81
CA GLU A 72 -9.36 -18.77 1.92
C GLU A 72 -9.24 -17.45 2.71
N LEU A 73 -10.24 -17.15 3.55
CA LEU A 73 -10.23 -15.99 4.44
C LEU A 73 -9.00 -15.98 5.34
N LYS A 74 -8.59 -17.15 5.88
CA LYS A 74 -7.38 -17.27 6.70
C LYS A 74 -6.11 -16.97 5.90
N LEU A 75 -6.00 -17.47 4.66
CA LEU A 75 -4.86 -17.18 3.77
C LEU A 75 -4.77 -15.68 3.43
N LEU A 76 -5.92 -15.01 3.33
CA LEU A 76 -6.04 -13.57 3.15
C LEU A 76 -5.90 -12.75 4.44
N ASN A 77 -5.48 -13.37 5.54
CA ASN A 77 -5.35 -12.74 6.86
C ASN A 77 -6.62 -12.02 7.32
N TYR A 78 -7.79 -12.57 7.03
CA TYR A 78 -9.03 -12.11 7.66
C TYR A 78 -9.08 -12.57 9.12
N LYS A 79 -9.55 -11.68 9.99
CA LYS A 79 -9.70 -11.98 11.41
C LYS A 79 -11.12 -12.44 11.71
N LYS A 80 -11.25 -13.57 12.41
CA LYS A 80 -12.54 -14.01 12.96
C LYS A 80 -12.89 -13.14 14.16
N THR A 81 -14.07 -12.53 14.14
CA THR A 81 -14.56 -11.62 15.19
C THR A 81 -16.01 -11.93 15.53
N ASP A 82 -16.55 -11.31 16.58
CA ASP A 82 -17.97 -11.39 16.92
C ASP A 82 -18.84 -10.37 16.16
N VAL A 83 -18.20 -9.30 15.67
CA VAL A 83 -18.80 -8.20 14.90
C VAL A 83 -17.99 -7.94 13.62
N TYR A 84 -18.65 -7.54 12.54
CA TYR A 84 -18.06 -7.30 11.21
C TYR A 84 -17.85 -5.80 10.92
N GLU A 85 -17.48 -5.00 11.93
CA GLU A 85 -17.41 -3.53 11.79
C GLU A 85 -16.21 -3.01 11.00
N SER A 86 -15.14 -3.82 10.84
CA SER A 86 -13.91 -3.38 10.17
C SER A 86 -13.56 -4.26 8.96
N PRO A 87 -12.98 -3.69 7.89
CA PRO A 87 -12.54 -4.45 6.72
C PRO A 87 -11.51 -5.52 7.08
N GLY A 88 -11.56 -6.66 6.39
CA GLY A 88 -10.68 -7.78 6.68
C GLY A 88 -11.09 -8.57 7.91
N THR A 89 -12.36 -8.52 8.30
CA THR A 89 -12.94 -9.33 9.37
C THR A 89 -14.08 -10.21 8.87
N TYR A 90 -14.36 -11.28 9.59
CA TYR A 90 -15.51 -12.12 9.31
C TYR A 90 -16.12 -12.69 10.59
N VAL A 91 -17.44 -12.87 10.57
CA VAL A 91 -18.21 -13.46 11.66
C VAL A 91 -18.84 -14.76 11.17
N ASP A 92 -18.61 -15.83 11.92
CA ASP A 92 -19.18 -17.15 11.64
C ASP A 92 -20.34 -17.43 12.59
N LYS A 93 -21.56 -17.53 12.03
CA LYS A 93 -22.82 -17.84 12.74
C LYS A 93 -23.40 -19.18 12.27
N GLY A 94 -22.57 -20.21 12.16
CA GLY A 94 -23.04 -21.57 11.83
C GLY A 94 -23.18 -21.77 10.33
N ASN A 95 -24.39 -21.66 9.77
CA ASN A 95 -24.60 -21.75 8.32
C ASN A 95 -24.45 -20.41 7.59
N LYS A 96 -24.33 -19.30 8.33
CA LYS A 96 -24.09 -17.97 7.78
C LYS A 96 -22.71 -17.47 8.14
N VAL A 97 -22.03 -16.89 7.16
CA VAL A 97 -20.76 -16.19 7.34
C VAL A 97 -20.92 -14.77 6.84
N TYR A 98 -20.65 -13.80 7.71
CA TYR A 98 -20.59 -12.39 7.38
C TYR A 98 -19.14 -12.02 7.10
N ILE A 99 -18.85 -11.45 5.94
CA ILE A 99 -17.49 -11.10 5.53
C ILE A 99 -17.47 -9.61 5.22
N HIS A 100 -16.62 -8.86 5.92
CA HIS A 100 -16.37 -7.45 5.60
C HIS A 100 -15.14 -7.36 4.69
N THR A 101 -15.36 -7.22 3.39
CA THR A 101 -14.29 -7.22 2.40
C THR A 101 -13.50 -5.92 2.40
N ARG A 102 -12.23 -5.95 1.99
CA ARG A 102 -11.38 -4.75 1.92
C ARG A 102 -11.59 -3.90 0.67
N GLY A 103 -12.36 -4.41 -0.28
CA GLY A 103 -12.34 -3.94 -1.66
C GLY A 103 -11.04 -4.29 -2.37
N PHE A 104 -11.09 -4.39 -3.70
CA PHE A 104 -9.93 -4.74 -4.50
C PHE A 104 -10.10 -4.27 -5.95
N ASP A 105 -9.01 -3.79 -6.54
CA ASP A 105 -8.94 -3.48 -7.97
C ASP A 105 -8.47 -4.72 -8.74
N PHE A 106 -9.40 -5.38 -9.44
CA PHE A 106 -9.13 -6.59 -10.22
C PHE A 106 -8.59 -6.28 -11.62
N GLY A 107 -8.45 -4.99 -11.98
CA GLY A 107 -8.02 -4.53 -13.30
C GLY A 107 -9.12 -4.52 -14.36
N ASP A 108 -10.06 -5.49 -14.30
CA ASP A 108 -11.29 -5.47 -15.11
C ASP A 108 -12.40 -4.62 -14.45
N SER A 109 -12.36 -4.53 -13.12
CA SER A 109 -13.38 -3.89 -12.30
C SER A 109 -12.83 -3.60 -10.91
N ASN A 110 -13.37 -2.55 -10.30
CA ASN A 110 -13.02 -2.14 -8.93
C ASN A 110 -14.18 -2.50 -8.01
N GLU A 111 -13.96 -3.47 -7.11
CA GLU A 111 -14.96 -3.84 -6.12
C GLU A 111 -14.74 -3.05 -4.83
N PRO A 112 -15.72 -2.25 -4.38
CA PRO A 112 -15.57 -1.49 -3.15
C PRO A 112 -15.63 -2.41 -1.91
N GLU A 113 -15.18 -1.86 -0.78
CA GLU A 113 -15.47 -2.36 0.55
C GLU A 113 -16.98 -2.59 0.72
N GLN A 114 -17.34 -3.77 1.22
CA GLN A 114 -18.73 -4.16 1.43
C GLN A 114 -18.85 -5.30 2.46
N VAL A 115 -20.06 -5.51 2.95
CA VAL A 115 -20.37 -6.67 3.80
C VAL A 115 -21.16 -7.68 2.99
N LEU A 116 -20.64 -8.90 2.94
CA LEU A 116 -21.29 -10.06 2.33
C LEU A 116 -21.90 -10.95 3.41
N GLU A 117 -23.20 -11.24 3.30
CA GLU A 117 -23.83 -12.36 4.02
C GLU A 117 -23.83 -13.58 3.10
N VAL A 118 -23.02 -14.58 3.43
CA VAL A 118 -22.92 -15.84 2.68
C VAL A 118 -23.64 -16.92 3.46
N THR A 119 -24.70 -17.47 2.89
CA THR A 119 -25.41 -18.64 3.44
C THR A 119 -24.85 -19.91 2.80
N LEU A 120 -24.35 -20.81 3.62
CA LEU A 120 -23.67 -22.03 3.22
C LEU A 120 -24.54 -23.26 3.46
N GLY A 121 -24.56 -24.16 2.48
CA GLY A 121 -25.06 -25.53 2.61
C GLY A 121 -23.95 -26.50 2.98
N GLN A 122 -24.15 -27.79 2.70
CA GLN A 122 -23.13 -28.81 2.97
C GLN A 122 -21.92 -28.71 2.01
N SER A 123 -22.18 -28.48 0.71
CA SER A 123 -21.14 -28.50 -0.34
C SER A 123 -21.11 -27.24 -1.22
N GLN A 124 -22.04 -26.32 -1.02
CA GLN A 124 -22.22 -25.15 -1.89
C GLN A 124 -22.72 -23.92 -1.12
N ILE A 125 -22.60 -22.76 -1.76
CA ILE A 125 -23.22 -21.52 -1.32
C ILE A 125 -24.70 -21.52 -1.76
N LEU A 126 -25.61 -21.26 -0.81
CA LEU A 126 -27.05 -21.26 -1.03
C LEU A 126 -27.62 -19.86 -1.33
N ASP A 127 -27.04 -18.83 -0.73
CA ASP A 127 -27.45 -17.44 -0.94
C ASP A 127 -26.27 -16.51 -0.64
N VAL A 128 -26.22 -15.38 -1.34
CA VAL A 128 -25.22 -14.33 -1.14
C VAL A 128 -25.93 -13.00 -1.19
N ARG A 129 -25.81 -12.23 -0.12
CA ARG A 129 -26.34 -10.87 -0.05
C ARG A 129 -25.19 -9.91 0.16
N SER A 130 -25.21 -8.80 -0.57
CA SER A 130 -24.22 -7.75 -0.44
C SER A 130 -24.88 -6.44 -0.02
N THR A 131 -24.15 -5.63 0.74
CA THR A 131 -24.51 -4.23 0.98
C THR A 131 -24.34 -3.35 -0.25
N GLN A 132 -23.60 -3.81 -1.27
CA GLN A 132 -23.40 -3.11 -2.53
C GLN A 132 -24.11 -3.83 -3.68
N GLN A 133 -24.65 -3.06 -4.62
CA GLN A 133 -25.27 -3.62 -5.82
C GLN A 133 -24.20 -4.00 -6.83
N THR A 134 -23.83 -5.27 -6.88
CA THR A 134 -23.05 -5.85 -7.99
C THR A 134 -23.99 -6.20 -9.14
N GLY A 135 -23.88 -5.51 -10.28
CA GLY A 135 -24.72 -5.73 -11.45
C GLY A 135 -24.65 -7.14 -12.06
N THR A 136 -23.66 -7.94 -11.66
CA THR A 136 -23.45 -9.33 -12.10
C THR A 136 -24.03 -10.38 -11.14
N GLY A 137 -24.39 -9.99 -9.90
CA GLY A 137 -24.77 -10.95 -8.85
C GLY A 137 -23.62 -11.84 -8.36
N ILE A 138 -22.38 -11.54 -8.73
CA ILE A 138 -21.16 -12.24 -8.32
C ILE A 138 -20.32 -11.27 -7.49
N ALA A 139 -19.88 -11.71 -6.31
CA ALA A 139 -18.90 -11.00 -5.50
C ALA A 139 -17.56 -11.76 -5.52
N ARG A 140 -16.43 -11.07 -5.42
CA ARG A 140 -15.11 -11.71 -5.33
C ARG A 140 -14.41 -11.32 -4.04
N LEU A 141 -13.67 -12.28 -3.47
CA LEU A 141 -12.66 -11.96 -2.46
C LEU A 141 -11.38 -11.49 -3.14
N GLU A 142 -10.61 -10.63 -2.47
CA GLU A 142 -9.29 -10.27 -2.94
C GLU A 142 -8.44 -11.55 -3.18
N PRO A 143 -7.61 -11.59 -4.23
CA PRO A 143 -6.84 -12.77 -4.53
C PRO A 143 -5.61 -12.88 -3.62
N ILE A 144 -5.20 -14.11 -3.30
CA ILE A 144 -4.04 -14.36 -2.45
C ILE A 144 -2.76 -13.91 -3.20
N PRO A 145 -1.88 -13.09 -2.59
CA PRO A 145 -0.60 -12.76 -3.18
C PRO A 145 0.32 -14.00 -3.15
N VAL A 146 0.79 -14.41 -4.33
CA VAL A 146 1.70 -15.57 -4.48
C VAL A 146 3.15 -15.13 -4.42
N GLY A 147 3.47 -13.98 -5.01
CA GLY A 147 4.83 -13.46 -5.03
C GLY A 147 4.96 -12.19 -5.87
N GLY A 148 6.19 -11.76 -6.11
CA GLY A 148 6.50 -10.61 -6.95
C GLY A 148 7.58 -10.90 -7.97
N ILE A 149 7.53 -10.21 -9.10
CA ILE A 149 8.65 -10.11 -10.03
C ILE A 149 9.41 -8.84 -9.65
N TYR A 150 10.59 -9.06 -9.06
CA TYR A 150 11.41 -7.98 -8.52
C TYR A 150 12.36 -7.43 -9.58
N PRO A 151 12.43 -6.09 -9.73
CA PRO A 151 13.46 -5.43 -10.51
C PRO A 151 14.86 -5.66 -9.91
N ARG A 152 15.91 -5.26 -10.65
CA ARG A 152 17.33 -5.54 -10.32
C ARG A 152 17.77 -5.16 -8.90
N HIS A 153 17.03 -4.28 -8.23
CA HIS A 153 17.39 -3.68 -6.96
C HIS A 153 16.81 -4.40 -5.73
N ASN A 154 16.05 -5.51 -5.89
CA ASN A 154 15.52 -6.35 -4.78
C ASN A 154 14.83 -5.58 -3.65
N GLU A 155 14.11 -4.50 -3.99
CA GLU A 155 13.28 -3.76 -3.04
C GLU A 155 11.81 -4.14 -3.22
N ASP A 156 11.10 -4.43 -2.12
CA ASP A 156 9.65 -4.63 -2.12
C ASP A 156 8.95 -3.35 -1.66
N ARG A 157 8.26 -2.67 -2.57
CA ARG A 157 7.60 -1.38 -2.32
C ARG A 157 6.18 -1.40 -2.85
N VAL A 158 5.26 -0.85 -2.06
CA VAL A 158 3.88 -0.58 -2.47
C VAL A 158 3.67 0.92 -2.46
N LEU A 159 3.27 1.47 -3.61
CA LEU A 159 2.99 2.89 -3.73
C LEU A 159 1.61 3.17 -3.11
N ILE A 160 1.61 3.89 -1.99
CA ILE A 160 0.39 4.39 -1.33
C ILE A 160 0.41 5.91 -1.33
N GLN A 161 -0.77 6.51 -1.46
CA GLN A 161 -0.91 7.96 -1.28
C GLN A 161 -0.92 8.27 0.21
N LEU A 162 -0.39 9.44 0.59
CA LEU A 162 -0.34 9.87 1.99
C LEU A 162 -1.75 9.95 2.62
N SER A 163 -2.76 10.30 1.82
CA SER A 163 -4.18 10.33 2.22
C SER A 163 -4.75 8.95 2.58
N SER A 164 -4.14 7.87 2.10
CA SER A 164 -4.57 6.48 2.35
C SER A 164 -3.96 5.88 3.62
N VAL A 165 -3.08 6.62 4.33
CA VAL A 165 -2.43 6.15 5.56
C VAL A 165 -3.40 6.36 6.74
N PRO A 166 -3.71 5.31 7.54
CA PRO A 166 -4.55 5.45 8.74
C PRO A 166 -3.97 6.42 9.78
N GLN A 167 -4.84 7.12 10.52
CA GLN A 167 -4.47 7.98 11.66
C GLN A 167 -5.03 7.43 12.98
N PRO A 168 -4.35 7.58 14.14
CA PRO A 168 -2.94 7.92 14.34
C PRO A 168 -2.03 6.69 14.18
N LEU A 169 -0.76 6.93 13.85
CA LEU A 169 0.28 5.89 13.72
C LEU A 169 0.54 5.14 15.03
#